data_AF-A0AAV8QBY1-F1
#
_entry.id   AF-A0AAV8QBY1-F1
#
_cell.length_a   1.000
_cell.length_b   1.000
_cell.length_c   1.000
_cell.angle_alpha   90.00
_cell.angle_beta   90.00
_cell.angle_gamma   90.00
#
_symmetry.space_group_name_H-M   'P 1'
#
loop_
_entity.id
_entity.type
_entity.pdbx_description
1 polymer ?
#
loop_
_entity_poly.entity_id
_entity_poly.type
_entity_poly.pdbx_seq_one_letter_code
_entity_poly.pdbx_strand_id
1 'polypeptide(L)'
;MSNIVNEEIVVKVGPRGDVVSRSVEWDESSYGKVKHILVTHGSAINSIQIIYDINGTVELAHRHGGDGDYFDCISFEPWEYLTSVSGHYGPVEQRGAVVMRSLKFGTNQTNYGPFGREEGTPFCFNFHSGLDFGGFHGRSTGSHLSALGIYVKSISLKHHFKPDPPQSKAAPSPRLLSASVDPCASFQACCPPQISLSRTHATMCMSDNFDAHMNGK
;
A
#
# COMPACT_ATOMS: atom_id res chain seq x y z
N MET A 1 11.33 -0.17 -9.53
CA MET A 1 11.03 -0.86 -10.81
C MET A 1 9.57 -1.29 -10.75
N SER A 2 8.77 -0.99 -11.77
CA SER A 2 7.37 -1.43 -11.89
C SER A 2 7.32 -2.59 -12.88
N ASN A 3 6.73 -3.71 -12.49
CA ASN A 3 6.49 -4.85 -13.38
C ASN A 3 5.01 -4.88 -13.73
N ILE A 4 4.69 -5.10 -15.01
CA ILE A 4 3.32 -5.31 -15.46
C ILE A 4 3.07 -6.81 -15.44
N VAL A 5 2.22 -7.28 -14.52
CA VAL A 5 1.74 -8.66 -14.48
C VAL A 5 0.23 -8.59 -14.58
N ASN A 6 -0.36 -9.26 -15.57
CA ASN A 6 -1.82 -9.33 -15.77
C ASN A 6 -2.55 -7.96 -15.83
N GLU A 7 -1.98 -6.99 -16.57
CA GLU A 7 -2.51 -5.61 -16.71
C GLU A 7 -2.59 -4.80 -15.40
N GLU A 8 -2.02 -5.32 -14.30
CA GLU A 8 -1.98 -4.69 -13.01
C GLU A 8 -0.61 -4.02 -12.80
N ILE A 9 -0.61 -2.73 -12.44
CA ILE A 9 0.62 -2.02 -12.10
C ILE A 9 1.01 -2.39 -10.68
N VAL A 10 2.12 -3.12 -10.54
CA VAL A 10 2.68 -3.51 -9.25
C VAL A 10 3.92 -2.68 -8.94
N VAL A 11 3.95 -2.06 -7.76
CA VAL A 11 5.08 -1.25 -7.28
C VAL A 11 5.72 -1.89 -6.05
N LYS A 12 7.03 -2.16 -6.12
CA LYS A 12 7.85 -2.65 -5.00
C LYS A 12 8.27 -1.49 -4.09
N VAL A 13 7.94 -1.55 -2.80
CA VAL A 13 8.26 -0.50 -1.80
C VAL A 13 9.10 -1.11 -0.67
N GLY A 14 10.15 -0.38 -0.24
CA GLY A 14 11.11 -0.85 0.76
C GLY A 14 12.24 -1.70 0.16
N PRO A 15 12.88 -2.59 0.95
CA PRO A 15 12.52 -2.98 2.32
C PRO A 15 12.99 -1.96 3.38
N ARG A 16 12.43 -2.07 4.59
CA ARG A 16 12.87 -1.40 5.83
C ARG A 16 13.49 -2.45 6.74
N GLY A 17 14.55 -2.12 7.46
CA GLY A 17 15.30 -3.07 8.30
C GLY A 17 16.79 -3.03 8.03
N ASP A 18 17.44 -4.19 8.19
CA ASP A 18 18.86 -4.37 7.93
C ASP A 18 19.24 -3.89 6.53
N VAL A 19 20.46 -3.37 6.34
CA VAL A 19 20.99 -2.99 5.02
C VAL A 19 22.08 -3.97 4.58
N VAL A 20 22.54 -4.85 5.46
CA VAL A 20 23.67 -5.75 5.23
C VAL A 20 23.25 -7.04 4.50
N SER A 21 24.20 -7.68 3.81
CA SER A 21 23.99 -8.78 2.86
C SER A 21 24.08 -10.20 3.46
N ARG A 22 24.09 -10.36 4.79
CA ARG A 22 24.25 -11.70 5.41
C ARG A 22 22.94 -12.48 5.55
N SER A 23 21.81 -11.82 5.33
CA SER A 23 20.47 -12.41 5.29
C SER A 23 20.12 -12.88 3.88
N VAL A 24 19.29 -13.91 3.78
CA VAL A 24 18.75 -14.40 2.50
C VAL A 24 17.58 -13.52 2.08
N GLU A 25 17.59 -13.06 0.84
CA GLU A 25 16.47 -12.35 0.23
C GLU A 25 15.35 -13.31 -0.14
N TRP A 26 14.11 -12.86 0.04
CA TRP A 26 12.92 -13.59 -0.36
C TRP A 26 11.91 -12.61 -0.95
N ASP A 27 11.11 -13.10 -1.89
CA ASP A 27 10.19 -12.29 -2.67
C ASP A 27 8.89 -13.06 -2.90
N GLU A 28 7.81 -12.58 -2.27
CA GLU A 28 6.46 -13.11 -2.43
C GLU A 28 5.57 -12.09 -3.13
N SER A 29 5.99 -11.64 -4.32
CA SER A 29 5.20 -10.73 -5.16
C SER A 29 3.96 -11.41 -5.75
N SER A 30 2.84 -10.67 -5.81
CA SER A 30 1.62 -11.05 -6.55
C SER A 30 0.94 -12.33 -6.08
N TYR A 31 1.13 -12.71 -4.82
CA TYR A 31 0.34 -13.77 -4.18
C TYR A 31 -1.11 -13.28 -4.01
N GLY A 32 -2.03 -14.24 -3.92
CA GLY A 32 -3.48 -13.96 -3.87
C GLY A 32 -3.93 -13.20 -2.62
N LYS A 33 -5.20 -13.35 -2.23
CA LYS A 33 -5.73 -12.63 -1.07
C LYS A 33 -5.12 -13.20 0.22
N VAL A 34 -4.66 -12.33 1.13
CA VAL A 34 -4.20 -12.76 2.46
C VAL A 34 -5.37 -13.31 3.28
N LYS A 35 -5.24 -14.54 3.78
CA LYS A 35 -6.20 -15.19 4.68
C LYS A 35 -5.70 -15.21 6.11
N HIS A 36 -4.42 -15.56 6.30
CA HIS A 36 -3.79 -15.55 7.60
C HIS A 36 -2.38 -14.99 7.53
N ILE A 37 -1.97 -14.30 8.59
CA ILE A 37 -0.58 -13.91 8.82
C ILE A 37 -0.13 -14.59 10.10
N LEU A 38 0.90 -15.41 10.00
CA LEU A 38 1.51 -16.15 11.09
C LEU A 38 2.80 -15.43 11.47
N VAL A 39 2.94 -15.09 12.74
CA VAL A 39 4.10 -14.35 13.26
C VAL A 39 4.69 -15.13 14.43
N THR A 40 5.98 -15.47 14.34
CA THR A 40 6.75 -15.88 15.53
C THR A 40 7.60 -14.71 16.02
N HIS A 41 7.62 -14.47 17.32
CA HIS A 41 8.32 -13.33 17.89
C HIS A 41 8.76 -13.57 19.34
N GLY A 42 9.59 -12.65 19.84
CA GLY A 42 10.06 -12.58 21.22
C GLY A 42 10.56 -11.17 21.49
N SER A 43 11.86 -11.01 21.70
CA SER A 43 12.48 -9.67 21.74
C SER A 43 12.54 -8.97 20.37
N ALA A 44 12.34 -9.71 19.28
CA ALA A 44 12.27 -9.27 17.89
C ALA A 44 11.31 -10.18 17.12
N ILE A 45 11.07 -9.88 15.84
CA ILE A 45 10.32 -10.76 14.93
C ILE A 45 11.24 -11.88 14.46
N ASN A 46 10.89 -13.11 14.81
CA ASN A 46 11.65 -14.30 14.44
C ASN A 46 11.28 -14.77 13.04
N SER A 47 9.99 -14.84 12.72
CA SER A 47 9.54 -15.16 11.37
C SER A 47 8.17 -14.58 11.02
N ILE A 48 7.92 -14.52 9.72
CA ILE A 48 6.60 -14.32 9.14
C ILE A 48 6.31 -15.46 8.16
N GLN A 49 5.06 -15.91 8.13
CA GLN A 49 4.54 -16.84 7.13
C GLN A 49 3.11 -16.45 6.81
N ILE A 50 2.69 -16.63 5.56
CA ILE A 50 1.39 -16.16 5.09
C ILE A 50 0.61 -17.31 4.48
N ILE A 51 -0.69 -17.36 4.77
CA ILE A 51 -1.63 -18.21 4.06
C ILE A 51 -2.40 -17.32 3.08
N TYR A 52 -2.32 -17.67 1.80
CA TYR A 52 -2.99 -16.96 0.72
C TYR A 52 -4.16 -17.78 0.17
N ASP A 53 -5.18 -17.09 -0.31
CA ASP A 53 -6.19 -17.61 -1.22
C ASP A 53 -5.82 -17.18 -2.65
N ILE A 54 -5.39 -18.15 -3.44
CA ILE A 54 -4.99 -17.97 -4.84
C ILE A 54 -6.08 -18.56 -5.71
N ASN A 55 -6.99 -17.70 -6.19
CA ASN A 55 -8.10 -18.08 -7.08
C ASN A 55 -9.00 -19.21 -6.51
N GLY A 56 -9.25 -19.19 -5.20
CA GLY A 56 -10.06 -20.18 -4.48
C GLY A 56 -9.25 -21.32 -3.87
N THR A 57 -7.94 -21.40 -4.13
CA THR A 57 -7.05 -22.40 -3.53
C THR A 57 -6.30 -21.79 -2.35
N VAL A 58 -6.40 -22.41 -1.17
CA VAL A 58 -5.68 -21.97 0.03
C VAL A 58 -4.28 -22.59 0.05
N GLU A 59 -3.25 -21.75 0.06
CA GLU A 59 -1.84 -22.14 -0.02
C GLU A 59 -1.05 -21.54 1.15
N LEU A 60 -0.24 -22.37 1.82
CA LEU A 60 0.69 -21.92 2.86
C LEU A 60 2.03 -21.56 2.22
N ALA A 61 2.41 -20.29 2.33
CA ALA A 61 3.68 -19.81 1.78
C ALA A 61 4.89 -20.27 2.60
N HIS A 62 6.09 -20.00 2.10
CA HIS A 62 7.32 -20.35 2.82
C HIS A 62 7.46 -19.49 4.09
N ARG A 63 7.99 -20.08 5.17
CA ARG A 63 8.28 -19.34 6.40
C ARG A 63 9.60 -18.59 6.27
N HIS A 64 9.57 -17.28 6.45
CA HIS A 64 10.77 -16.44 6.37
C HIS A 64 11.27 -16.07 7.75
N GLY A 65 12.37 -16.68 8.18
CA GLY A 65 12.93 -16.52 9.52
C GLY A 65 13.04 -17.83 10.28
N GLY A 66 13.01 -17.75 11.61
CA GLY A 66 13.14 -18.92 12.49
C GLY A 66 12.07 -19.02 13.57
N ASP A 67 12.31 -19.92 14.52
CA ASP A 67 11.45 -20.10 15.68
C ASP A 67 11.60 -18.92 16.66
N GLY A 68 10.55 -18.68 17.44
CA GLY A 68 10.50 -17.61 18.45
C GLY A 68 9.80 -18.10 19.72
N ASP A 69 9.73 -17.23 20.72
CA ASP A 69 9.16 -17.56 22.04
C ASP A 69 7.62 -17.59 22.01
N TYR A 70 7.04 -16.75 21.15
CA TYR A 70 5.61 -16.57 20.98
C TYR A 70 5.21 -16.80 19.53
N PHE A 71 3.96 -17.23 19.34
CA PHE A 71 3.34 -17.44 18.04
C PHE A 71 1.95 -16.84 18.03
N ASP A 72 1.67 -16.03 17.01
CA ASP A 72 0.37 -15.42 16.78
C ASP A 72 -0.12 -15.73 15.36
N CYS A 73 -1.41 -16.05 15.24
CA CYS A 73 -2.09 -16.27 13.97
C CYS A 73 -3.20 -15.22 13.81
N ILE A 74 -3.01 -14.30 12.88
CA ILE A 74 -4.00 -13.31 12.50
C ILE A 74 -4.90 -13.92 11.43
N SER A 75 -6.21 -13.95 11.65
CA SER A 75 -7.19 -14.51 10.72
C SER A 75 -8.08 -13.40 10.17
N PHE A 76 -8.11 -13.27 8.85
CA PHE A 76 -8.82 -12.20 8.17
C PHE A 76 -10.22 -12.65 7.78
N GLU A 77 -11.21 -11.81 8.06
CA GLU A 77 -12.57 -12.02 7.56
C GLU A 77 -12.62 -11.92 6.02
N PRO A 78 -13.62 -12.53 5.35
CA PRO A 78 -13.73 -12.49 3.88
C PRO A 78 -13.79 -11.07 3.28
N TRP A 79 -14.23 -10.06 4.04
CA TRP A 79 -14.28 -8.64 3.65
C TRP A 79 -13.14 -7.80 4.24
N GLU A 80 -12.26 -8.41 5.03
CA GLU A 80 -11.12 -7.74 5.62
C GLU A 80 -9.92 -7.76 4.65
N TYR A 81 -9.15 -6.67 4.67
CA TYR A 81 -7.95 -6.49 3.88
C TYR A 81 -6.97 -5.54 4.58
N LEU A 82 -5.68 -5.72 4.30
CA LEU A 82 -4.61 -4.88 4.85
C LEU A 82 -4.73 -3.43 4.34
N THR A 83 -4.67 -2.48 5.27
CA THR A 83 -4.64 -1.03 5.03
C THR A 83 -3.30 -0.41 5.45
N SER A 84 -2.56 -1.06 6.35
CA SER A 84 -1.18 -0.70 6.65
C SER A 84 -0.33 -1.84 7.19
N VAL A 85 0.98 -1.71 7.03
CA VAL A 85 1.99 -2.54 7.71
C VAL A 85 3.00 -1.59 8.34
N SER A 86 3.15 -1.65 9.65
CA SER A 86 4.04 -0.78 10.41
C SER A 86 4.83 -1.57 11.45
N GLY A 87 5.83 -0.93 12.04
CA GLY A 87 6.64 -1.57 13.06
C GLY A 87 7.92 -0.82 13.33
N HIS A 88 8.86 -1.50 13.98
CA HIS A 88 10.18 -0.97 14.28
C HIS A 88 11.28 -1.95 13.83
N TYR A 89 12.46 -1.41 13.53
CA TYR A 89 13.65 -2.21 13.27
C TYR A 89 14.86 -1.60 13.97
N GLY A 90 15.82 -2.44 14.33
CA GLY A 90 16.99 -2.04 15.09
C GLY A 90 17.72 -3.26 15.66
N PRO A 91 18.88 -3.06 16.29
CA PRO A 91 19.58 -4.16 16.92
C PRO A 91 18.93 -4.52 18.27
N VAL A 92 18.94 -5.81 18.63
CA VAL A 92 18.44 -6.28 19.93
C VAL A 92 19.38 -5.85 21.06
N GLU A 93 20.67 -5.92 20.80
CA GLU A 93 21.75 -5.53 21.70
C GLU A 93 22.54 -4.39 21.05
N GLN A 94 23.22 -3.54 21.82
CA GLN A 94 23.86 -2.30 21.30
C GLN A 94 24.81 -2.51 20.10
N ARG A 95 25.42 -3.70 19.94
CA ARG A 95 26.31 -4.05 18.82
C ARG A 95 25.81 -5.22 17.97
N GLY A 96 24.52 -5.56 18.11
CA GLY A 96 23.89 -6.66 17.38
C GLY A 96 23.58 -6.32 15.92
N ALA A 97 23.18 -7.34 15.17
CA ALA A 97 22.63 -7.15 13.83
C ALA A 97 21.28 -6.44 13.91
N VAL A 98 20.97 -5.61 12.92
CA VAL A 98 19.65 -4.99 12.78
C VAL A 98 18.63 -6.07 12.41
N VAL A 99 17.53 -6.13 13.15
CA VAL A 99 16.41 -7.04 12.90
C VAL A 99 15.10 -6.28 12.96
N MET A 100 14.04 -6.89 12.45
CA MET A 100 12.67 -6.41 12.67
C MET A 100 12.33 -6.58 14.14
N ARG A 101 12.09 -5.48 14.84
CA ARG A 101 11.83 -5.45 16.28
C ARG A 101 10.35 -5.66 16.57
N SER A 102 9.49 -5.06 15.75
CA SER A 102 8.05 -5.28 15.83
C SER A 102 7.33 -5.20 14.50
N LEU A 103 6.13 -5.77 14.47
CA LEU A 103 5.17 -5.64 13.37
C LEU A 103 3.77 -5.35 13.92
N LYS A 104 3.05 -4.51 13.20
CA LYS A 104 1.65 -4.17 13.41
C LYS A 104 0.96 -4.12 12.06
N PHE A 105 -0.17 -4.80 11.95
CA PHE A 105 -0.95 -4.91 10.72
C PHE A 105 -2.27 -4.17 10.91
N GLY A 106 -2.46 -3.08 10.17
CA GLY A 106 -3.74 -2.39 10.12
C GLY A 106 -4.60 -2.94 9.00
N THR A 107 -5.89 -3.10 9.24
CA THR A 107 -6.89 -3.49 8.26
C THR A 107 -7.98 -2.43 8.15
N ASN A 108 -8.94 -2.64 7.26
CA ASN A 108 -10.14 -1.81 7.18
C ASN A 108 -11.08 -2.00 8.39
N GLN A 109 -10.81 -2.97 9.27
CA GLN A 109 -11.64 -3.29 10.43
C GLN A 109 -10.95 -2.94 11.75
N THR A 110 -9.67 -3.26 11.89
CA THR A 110 -8.96 -3.18 13.17
C THR A 110 -7.44 -3.07 12.97
N ASN A 111 -6.69 -3.10 14.08
CA ASN A 111 -5.24 -3.24 14.08
C ASN A 111 -4.84 -4.48 14.88
N TYR A 112 -3.89 -5.25 14.35
CA TYR A 112 -3.30 -6.42 14.98
C TYR A 112 -1.87 -6.14 15.41
N GLY A 113 -1.52 -6.55 16.64
CA GLY A 113 -0.22 -6.31 17.25
C GLY A 113 -0.21 -5.08 18.18
N PRO A 114 0.97 -4.52 18.51
CA PRO A 114 2.27 -4.89 17.95
C PRO A 114 2.71 -6.29 18.43
N PHE A 115 3.32 -7.05 17.52
CA PHE A 115 4.07 -8.26 17.84
C PHE A 115 5.54 -7.88 18.01
N GLY A 116 6.27 -8.52 18.93
CA GLY A 116 7.63 -8.13 19.30
C GLY A 116 7.70 -6.86 20.17
N ARG A 117 8.72 -6.02 19.96
CA ARG A 117 8.98 -4.80 20.75
C ARG A 117 9.08 -3.55 19.87
N GLU A 118 8.31 -2.52 20.18
CA GLU A 118 8.35 -1.22 19.50
C GLU A 118 9.58 -0.40 19.92
N GLU A 119 10.77 -0.88 19.57
CA GLU A 119 12.06 -0.28 19.89
C GLU A 119 12.90 -0.09 18.62
N GLY A 120 13.68 0.99 18.54
CA GLY A 120 14.52 1.30 17.38
C GLY A 120 13.87 2.30 16.43
N THR A 121 14.10 2.13 15.12
CA THR A 121 13.59 3.04 14.09
C THR A 121 12.20 2.60 13.62
N PRO A 122 11.17 3.47 13.73
CA PRO A 122 9.84 3.15 13.24
C PRO A 122 9.78 3.16 11.71
N PHE A 123 8.86 2.38 11.16
CA PHE A 123 8.47 2.45 9.76
C PHE A 123 6.96 2.21 9.61
N CYS A 124 6.42 2.68 8.49
CA CYS A 124 5.02 2.47 8.14
C CYS A 124 4.86 2.45 6.62
N PHE A 125 4.10 1.48 6.14
CA PHE A 125 3.57 1.41 4.78
C PHE A 125 2.05 1.55 4.85
N ASN A 126 1.51 2.59 4.21
CA ASN A 126 0.07 2.84 4.15
C ASN A 126 -0.45 2.60 2.73
N PHE A 127 -1.54 1.86 2.61
CA PHE A 127 -2.25 1.65 1.35
C PHE A 127 -3.35 2.72 1.25
N HIS A 128 -3.10 3.76 0.43
CA HIS A 128 -4.08 4.82 0.19
C HIS A 128 -5.25 4.30 -0.66
N SER A 129 -6.37 5.03 -0.68
CA SER A 129 -7.52 4.71 -1.52
C SER A 129 -7.11 4.46 -2.97
N GLY A 130 -7.53 3.33 -3.55
CA GLY A 130 -7.16 2.95 -4.91
C GLY A 130 -5.88 2.11 -5.02
N LEU A 131 -5.23 1.80 -3.89
CA LEU A 131 -4.12 0.87 -3.82
C LEU A 131 -4.49 -0.36 -2.99
N ASP A 132 -4.18 -1.54 -3.50
CA ASP A 132 -4.32 -2.81 -2.81
C ASP A 132 -2.95 -3.39 -2.43
N PHE A 133 -2.95 -4.22 -1.40
CA PHE A 133 -1.77 -5.00 -1.02
C PHE A 133 -1.44 -6.04 -2.10
N GLY A 134 -0.18 -6.09 -2.51
CA GLY A 134 0.29 -6.95 -3.60
C GLY A 134 1.25 -8.06 -3.23
N GLY A 135 1.60 -8.22 -1.94
CA GLY A 135 2.55 -9.23 -1.48
C GLY A 135 3.67 -8.66 -0.62
N PHE A 136 4.46 -9.55 -0.03
CA PHE A 136 5.62 -9.20 0.80
C PHE A 136 6.92 -9.49 0.07
N HIS A 137 7.98 -8.76 0.42
CA HIS A 137 9.35 -9.16 0.12
C HIS A 137 10.23 -8.77 1.30
N GLY A 138 11.43 -9.31 1.38
CA GLY A 138 12.30 -8.93 2.46
C GLY A 138 13.55 -9.78 2.55
N ARG A 139 14.09 -9.81 3.76
CA ARG A 139 15.30 -10.53 4.11
C ARG A 139 15.16 -11.19 5.46
N SER A 140 15.69 -12.39 5.60
CA SER A 140 15.73 -13.11 6.87
C SER A 140 17.01 -13.91 7.03
N THR A 141 17.39 -14.16 8.27
CA THR A 141 18.33 -15.23 8.63
C THR A 141 17.55 -16.49 9.00
N GLY A 142 18.24 -17.57 9.37
CA GLY A 142 17.58 -18.76 9.93
C GLY A 142 16.91 -18.54 11.30
N SER A 143 17.04 -17.35 11.91
CA SER A 143 16.51 -17.06 13.25
C SER A 143 15.60 -15.84 13.32
N HIS A 144 15.81 -14.83 12.47
CA HIS A 144 15.08 -13.56 12.56
C HIS A 144 14.71 -13.00 11.19
N LEU A 145 13.63 -12.22 11.18
CA LEU A 145 13.29 -11.34 10.07
C LEU A 145 14.22 -10.13 10.12
N SER A 146 14.99 -9.90 9.07
CA SER A 146 16.02 -8.85 9.01
C SER A 146 15.48 -7.57 8.39
N ALA A 147 14.67 -7.68 7.34
CA ALA A 147 14.04 -6.54 6.69
C ALA A 147 12.71 -6.94 6.04
N LEU A 148 11.78 -6.00 5.94
CA LEU A 148 10.45 -6.18 5.36
C LEU A 148 10.11 -5.07 4.37
N GLY A 149 9.59 -5.45 3.23
CA GLY A 149 8.99 -4.57 2.25
C GLY A 149 7.67 -5.16 1.73
N ILE A 150 7.00 -4.38 0.92
CA ILE A 150 5.68 -4.70 0.39
C ILE A 150 5.61 -4.44 -1.11
N TYR A 151 4.65 -5.07 -1.76
CA TYR A 151 4.15 -4.68 -3.05
C TYR A 151 2.80 -3.98 -2.89
N VAL A 152 2.57 -2.96 -3.71
CA VAL A 152 1.26 -2.32 -3.85
C VAL A 152 0.78 -2.42 -5.29
N LYS A 153 -0.52 -2.63 -5.45
CA LYS A 153 -1.22 -2.78 -6.72
C LYS A 153 -2.18 -1.63 -6.92
N SER A 154 -2.28 -1.10 -8.14
CA SER A 154 -3.31 -0.10 -8.47
C SER A 154 -4.63 -0.77 -8.83
N ILE A 155 -5.73 -0.27 -8.29
CA ILE A 155 -7.09 -0.80 -8.51
C ILE A 155 -7.66 -0.37 -9.90
N SER A 156 -6.93 0.42 -10.70
CA SER A 156 -7.38 0.91 -12.03
C SER A 156 -6.60 0.19 -13.15
N LEU A 157 -7.17 -0.53 -14.15
CA LEU A 157 -8.35 -0.25 -14.99
C LEU A 157 -9.04 -1.54 -15.51
N LYS A 158 -10.00 -2.14 -14.78
CA LYS A 158 -10.95 -3.09 -15.41
C LYS A 158 -12.19 -2.40 -16.02
N HIS A 159 -12.37 -1.10 -15.80
CA HIS A 159 -13.63 -0.39 -16.10
C HIS A 159 -13.56 0.75 -17.13
N HIS A 160 -12.43 1.01 -17.82
CA HIS A 160 -12.32 2.16 -18.73
C HIS A 160 -11.83 1.88 -20.16
N PHE A 161 -11.53 0.63 -20.52
CA PHE A 161 -11.36 0.26 -21.94
C PHE A 161 -12.57 -0.57 -22.38
N LYS A 162 -13.70 0.11 -22.65
CA LYS A 162 -14.57 -0.35 -23.72
C LYS A 162 -14.00 0.28 -24.99
N PRO A 163 -13.49 -0.51 -25.97
CA PRO A 163 -13.24 0.04 -27.29
C PRO A 163 -14.52 0.72 -27.75
N ASP A 164 -14.42 1.94 -28.28
CA ASP A 164 -15.56 2.57 -28.91
C ASP A 164 -16.17 1.57 -29.91
N PRO A 165 -17.50 1.36 -29.91
CA PRO A 165 -18.12 0.53 -30.92
C PRO A 165 -17.69 1.04 -32.29
N PRO A 166 -17.28 0.15 -33.22
CA PRO A 166 -16.74 0.57 -34.50
C PRO A 166 -17.71 1.54 -35.15
N GLN A 167 -17.24 2.77 -35.39
CA GLN A 167 -18.02 3.78 -36.11
C GLN A 167 -18.41 3.17 -37.46
N SER A 168 -19.70 2.85 -37.60
CA SER A 168 -20.26 2.55 -38.90
C SER A 168 -20.02 3.78 -39.76
N LYS A 169 -19.38 3.60 -40.92
CA LYS A 169 -19.13 4.67 -41.88
C LYS A 169 -20.48 5.31 -42.21
N ALA A 170 -20.73 6.50 -41.67
CA ALA A 170 -21.89 7.29 -42.04
C ALA A 170 -21.77 7.64 -43.53
N ALA A 171 -22.82 7.32 -44.29
CA ALA A 171 -22.94 7.71 -45.69
C ALA A 171 -22.90 9.25 -45.81
N PRO A 172 -22.34 9.81 -46.89
CA PRO A 172 -22.24 11.25 -47.04
C PRO A 172 -23.64 11.88 -47.19
N SER A 173 -23.88 12.90 -46.37
CA SER A 173 -25.08 13.74 -46.43
C SER A 173 -25.14 14.49 -47.77
N PRO A 174 -26.30 14.60 -48.45
CA PRO A 174 -26.42 15.45 -49.63
C PRO A 174 -26.36 16.92 -49.25
N ARG A 175 -25.52 17.68 -49.97
CA ARG A 175 -25.46 19.15 -49.92
C ARG A 175 -26.81 19.75 -50.32
N LEU A 176 -27.39 20.58 -49.46
CA LEU A 176 -28.44 21.51 -49.83
C LEU A 176 -27.82 22.86 -50.20
N LEU A 177 -28.26 23.38 -51.35
CA LEU A 177 -27.85 24.66 -51.94
C LEU A 177 -28.14 25.84 -50.99
N SER A 178 -27.22 26.79 -50.97
CA SER A 178 -27.36 28.11 -50.35
C SER A 178 -28.32 29.00 -51.14
N ALA A 179 -29.21 29.70 -50.43
CA ALA A 179 -29.83 30.93 -50.90
C ALA A 179 -29.74 32.00 -49.81
N SER A 180 -29.12 33.10 -50.19
CA SER A 180 -28.92 34.38 -49.50
C SER A 180 -30.17 35.26 -49.55
N VAL A 181 -30.50 36.02 -48.48
CA VAL A 181 -30.39 37.51 -48.37
C VAL A 181 -30.96 38.05 -47.04
N ASP A 182 -30.06 38.66 -46.23
CA ASP A 182 -30.06 39.96 -45.51
C ASP A 182 -31.32 40.54 -44.77
N PRO A 183 -31.24 41.71 -44.07
CA PRO A 183 -31.08 41.75 -42.61
C PRO A 183 -32.09 42.69 -41.90
N CYS A 184 -32.30 42.55 -40.58
CA CYS A 184 -32.63 43.72 -39.76
C CYS A 184 -32.35 43.52 -38.27
N ALA A 185 -31.77 44.56 -37.68
CA ALA A 185 -31.34 44.69 -36.30
C ALA A 185 -32.50 44.74 -35.31
N SER A 186 -32.27 44.34 -34.05
CA SER A 186 -32.12 45.29 -32.94
C SER A 186 -32.11 44.62 -31.55
N PHE A 187 -31.49 45.35 -30.62
CA PHE A 187 -31.56 45.30 -29.14
C PHE A 187 -30.59 44.43 -28.31
N GLN A 188 -29.58 45.17 -27.77
CA GLN A 188 -29.09 45.24 -26.38
C GLN A 188 -28.79 43.92 -25.64
N ALA A 189 -27.51 43.59 -25.42
CA ALA A 189 -26.66 44.04 -24.30
C ALA A 189 -27.01 43.39 -22.94
N CYS A 190 -26.19 42.44 -22.50
CA CYS A 190 -25.49 42.44 -21.21
C CYS A 190 -24.66 41.16 -21.01
N CYS A 191 -23.35 41.32 -20.81
CA CYS A 191 -22.38 40.40 -20.21
C CYS A 191 -21.62 41.24 -19.15
N PRO A 192 -20.75 40.68 -18.26
CA PRO A 192 -20.48 39.29 -17.87
C PRO A 192 -20.35 39.19 -16.30
N PRO A 193 -19.36 38.52 -15.69
CA PRO A 193 -19.21 37.10 -15.38
C PRO A 193 -19.21 36.80 -13.86
N GLN A 194 -19.25 35.52 -13.47
CA GLN A 194 -18.65 35.10 -12.19
C GLN A 194 -17.62 34.01 -12.45
N ILE A 195 -16.40 34.30 -11.99
CA ILE A 195 -15.15 33.58 -12.15
C ILE A 195 -14.81 32.85 -10.83
N SER A 196 -14.18 31.69 -11.00
CA SER A 196 -13.20 30.98 -10.14
C SER A 196 -13.59 30.38 -8.77
N LEU A 197 -13.55 29.05 -8.73
CA LEU A 197 -12.44 28.23 -8.15
C LEU A 197 -11.78 28.69 -6.83
N SER A 198 -11.92 27.83 -5.81
CA SER A 198 -10.85 26.93 -5.29
C SER A 198 -10.46 26.99 -3.81
N ARG A 199 -10.13 25.78 -3.33
CA ARG A 199 -9.16 25.37 -2.29
C ARG A 199 -9.51 25.54 -0.81
N THR A 200 -9.99 24.42 -0.27
CA THR A 200 -9.27 23.54 0.69
C THR A 200 -7.98 24.08 1.30
N HIS A 201 -7.87 24.02 2.63
CA HIS A 201 -6.65 23.54 3.30
C HIS A 201 -7.02 22.80 4.58
N ALA A 202 -6.58 21.55 4.67
CA ALA A 202 -6.60 20.71 5.85
C ALA A 202 -5.46 21.11 6.78
N THR A 203 -5.73 21.11 8.09
CA THR A 203 -4.76 21.39 9.14
C THR A 203 -3.87 20.18 9.39
N MET A 204 -2.57 20.47 9.45
CA MET A 204 -1.41 19.62 9.59
C MET A 204 -1.18 19.18 11.05
N CYS A 205 -0.67 17.95 11.21
CA CYS A 205 -0.22 17.39 12.48
C CYS A 205 0.87 18.25 13.14
N MET A 206 0.70 18.59 14.42
CA MET A 206 1.79 19.12 15.25
C MET A 206 2.50 17.98 15.96
N SER A 207 3.82 17.95 15.76
CA SER A 207 4.80 17.27 16.58
C SER A 207 5.20 18.21 17.73
N ASP A 208 4.88 17.84 18.97
CA ASP A 208 5.47 18.49 20.14
C ASP A 208 6.61 17.62 20.67
N ASN A 209 7.77 18.24 20.79
CA ASN A 209 8.94 17.68 21.45
C ASN A 209 9.49 18.75 22.41
N PHE A 210 9.92 18.26 23.56
CA PHE A 210 10.69 18.92 24.62
C PHE A 210 9.97 19.94 25.52
N ASP A 211 9.87 19.58 26.81
CA ASP A 211 10.43 20.44 27.84
C ASP A 211 11.04 19.63 29.00
N ALA A 212 12.20 20.08 29.44
CA ALA A 212 12.97 19.53 30.55
C ALA A 212 12.71 20.35 31.81
N HIS A 213 12.44 19.72 32.96
CA HIS A 213 12.85 20.31 34.24
C HIS A 213 12.98 19.32 35.41
N MET A 214 14.15 19.42 36.03
CA MET A 214 14.57 19.16 37.42
C MET A 214 13.50 18.93 38.50
N ASN A 215 13.76 17.92 39.35
CA ASN A 215 13.79 17.94 40.83
C ASN A 215 13.99 16.47 41.28
N GLY A 216 14.79 16.06 42.26
CA GLY A 216 15.37 16.73 43.42
C GLY A 216 15.18 15.81 44.64
N LYS A 217 16.15 14.93 44.92
CA LYS A 217 16.62 14.45 46.24
C LYS A 217 17.61 13.30 46.07
#